data_AF-A0A3P0XH37-F1
#
_entry.id   AF-A0A3P0XH37-F1
#
_cell.length_a   1.000
_cell.length_b   1.000
_cell.length_c   1.000
_cell.angle_alpha   90.00
_cell.angle_beta   90.00
_cell.angle_gamma   90.00
#
_symmetry.space_group_name_H-M   'P 1'
#
loop_
_entity.id
_entity.type
_entity.pdbx_description
1 polymer ?
#
loop_
_entity_poly.entity_id
_entity_poly.type
_entity_poly.pdbx_seq_one_letter_code
_entity_poly.pdbx_strand_id
1 'polypeptide(L)'
;MAIGPHLGHALLLIVLAVVLVSAGQFLALLAAQQLHVEGHHSLRGYADLMRNDARWLIPSEALGYLLVLAAAVPIFRAMWHRGFAAGVHWNLAVAKRYAGRLVLCGLGCGCLIALLGSQLPMPQDPPIMADMMHSPAGAWMMLLFGVTGAPLFEELVFRGFLLPAFLNAFRWLSQKGDLAPSAVLWLGVPFSVVFTSLPFALLHSQQVSHAWAPVALIGLISLVLCVVRLRLDSLASSTLVHSAYNFTLFAGILVQTSGFRHLDRLAH
;
A
#
# COMPACT_ATOMS: atom_id res chain seq x y z
N MET A 1 -13.00 -25.36 10.63
CA MET A 1 -12.49 -23.99 10.88
C MET A 1 -12.23 -23.34 9.53
N ALA A 2 -12.83 -22.20 9.23
CA ALA A 2 -12.69 -21.60 7.90
C ALA A 2 -11.23 -21.17 7.69
N ILE A 3 -10.50 -21.85 6.82
CA ILE A 3 -9.08 -21.61 6.49
C ILE A 3 -8.95 -20.17 5.98
N GLY A 4 -8.56 -19.24 6.83
CA GLY A 4 -8.17 -17.89 6.42
C GLY A 4 -6.74 -17.88 5.88
N PRO A 5 -6.22 -16.71 5.48
CA PRO A 5 -4.82 -16.57 5.12
C PRO A 5 -3.92 -17.07 6.27
N HIS A 6 -2.93 -17.90 5.93
CA HIS A 6 -1.89 -18.40 6.83
C HIS A 6 -0.53 -18.11 6.20
N LEU A 7 0.58 -18.41 6.90
CA LEU A 7 1.93 -18.05 6.45
C LEU A 7 2.23 -18.53 5.02
N GLY A 8 1.90 -19.77 4.66
CA GLY A 8 2.03 -20.26 3.28
C GLY A 8 1.23 -19.45 2.23
N HIS A 9 0.02 -19.01 2.53
CA HIS A 9 -0.77 -18.16 1.62
C HIS A 9 -0.13 -16.78 1.46
N ALA A 10 0.35 -16.17 2.55
CA ALA A 10 1.01 -14.87 2.51
C ALA A 10 2.33 -14.96 1.71
N LEU A 11 3.14 -16.00 1.93
CA LEU A 11 4.36 -16.23 1.18
C LEU A 11 4.07 -16.42 -0.31
N LEU A 12 3.06 -17.23 -0.66
CA LEU A 12 2.66 -17.42 -2.05
C LEU A 12 2.24 -16.09 -2.71
N LEU A 13 1.44 -15.28 -2.02
CA LEU A 13 1.05 -13.96 -2.54
C LEU A 13 2.27 -13.05 -2.73
N ILE A 14 3.21 -13.02 -1.77
CA ILE A 14 4.41 -12.19 -1.86
C ILE A 14 5.27 -12.63 -3.07
N VAL A 15 5.47 -13.94 -3.26
CA VAL A 15 6.20 -14.47 -4.41
C VAL A 15 5.50 -14.10 -5.72
N LEU A 16 4.17 -14.29 -5.80
CA LEU A 16 3.37 -13.87 -6.95
C LEU A 16 3.50 -12.38 -7.20
N ALA A 17 3.45 -11.56 -6.14
CA ALA A 17 3.59 -10.10 -6.23
C ALA A 17 4.94 -9.70 -6.81
N VAL A 18 6.04 -10.22 -6.28
CA VAL A 18 7.39 -9.92 -6.79
C VAL A 18 7.52 -10.33 -8.26
N VAL A 19 7.09 -11.55 -8.60
CA VAL A 19 7.23 -12.08 -9.97
C VAL A 19 6.37 -11.29 -10.96
N LEU A 20 5.09 -11.07 -10.65
CA LEU A 20 4.14 -10.47 -11.59
C LEU A 20 4.25 -8.95 -11.67
N VAL A 21 4.66 -8.26 -10.60
CA VAL A 21 5.01 -6.83 -10.68
C VAL A 21 6.25 -6.65 -11.55
N SER A 22 7.30 -7.45 -11.34
CA SER A 22 8.50 -7.41 -12.19
C SER A 22 8.18 -7.75 -13.66
N ALA A 23 7.32 -8.75 -13.90
CA ALA A 23 6.87 -9.09 -15.25
C ALA A 23 6.04 -7.97 -15.87
N GLY A 24 5.15 -7.32 -15.11
CA GLY A 24 4.37 -6.17 -15.57
C GLY A 24 5.25 -5.00 -15.98
N GLN A 25 6.24 -4.65 -15.15
CA GLN A 25 7.23 -3.62 -15.47
C GLN A 25 8.04 -3.98 -16.71
N PHE A 26 8.50 -5.23 -16.83
CA PHE A 26 9.23 -5.69 -18.00
C PHE A 26 8.38 -5.65 -19.28
N LEU A 27 7.12 -6.08 -19.21
CA LEU A 27 6.18 -6.00 -20.35
C LEU A 27 5.90 -4.56 -20.77
N ALA A 28 5.72 -3.65 -19.80
CA ALA A 28 5.53 -2.23 -20.09
C ALA A 28 6.79 -1.63 -20.74
N LEU A 29 7.98 -2.03 -20.31
CA LEU A 29 9.25 -1.62 -20.94
C LEU A 29 9.37 -2.12 -22.39
N LEU A 30 9.04 -3.39 -22.65
CA LEU A 30 9.04 -3.96 -23.99
C LEU A 30 8.01 -3.27 -24.89
N ALA A 31 6.81 -2.98 -24.37
CA ALA A 31 5.78 -2.27 -25.09
C ALA A 31 6.24 -0.85 -25.47
N ALA A 32 6.86 -0.12 -24.53
CA ALA A 32 7.41 1.21 -24.79
C ALA A 32 8.48 1.19 -25.89
N GLN A 33 9.36 0.18 -25.87
CA GLN A 33 10.38 -0.02 -26.90
C GLN A 33 9.78 -0.32 -28.28
N GLN A 34 8.82 -1.24 -28.36
CA GLN A 34 8.19 -1.63 -29.64
C GLN A 34 7.40 -0.46 -30.25
N LEU A 35 6.76 0.35 -29.42
CA LEU A 35 5.99 1.51 -29.83
C LEU A 35 6.86 2.75 -30.11
N HIS A 36 8.19 2.65 -29.97
CA HIS A 36 9.14 3.75 -30.18
C HIS A 36 8.77 5.01 -29.39
N VAL A 37 8.30 4.81 -28.16
CA VAL A 37 7.85 5.89 -27.29
C VAL A 37 8.97 6.91 -27.08
N GLU A 38 8.66 8.18 -27.32
CA GLU A 38 9.57 9.32 -27.15
C GLU A 38 10.94 9.16 -27.84
N GLY A 39 11.02 8.38 -28.93
CA GLY A 39 12.22 8.30 -29.78
C GLY A 39 13.46 7.68 -29.12
N HIS A 40 13.32 7.01 -27.98
CA HIS A 40 14.45 6.34 -27.33
C HIS A 40 14.79 5.03 -28.04
N HIS A 41 16.07 4.75 -28.25
CA HIS A 41 16.51 3.56 -29.00
C HIS A 41 17.16 2.47 -28.13
N SER A 42 17.35 2.72 -26.83
CA SER A 42 18.00 1.77 -25.92
C SER A 42 17.11 1.37 -24.75
N LEU A 43 17.23 0.10 -24.31
CA LEU A 43 16.53 -0.42 -23.13
C LEU A 43 16.80 0.41 -21.86
N ARG A 44 18.02 0.97 -21.73
CA ARG A 44 18.39 1.83 -20.61
C ARG A 44 17.59 3.12 -20.60
N GLY A 45 17.44 3.78 -21.75
CA GLY A 45 16.62 4.99 -21.86
C GLY A 45 15.16 4.78 -21.45
N TYR A 46 14.55 3.66 -21.87
CA TYR A 46 13.20 3.31 -21.43
C TYR A 46 13.12 2.98 -19.94
N ALA A 47 14.11 2.28 -19.39
CA ALA A 47 14.17 2.01 -17.95
C ALA A 47 14.28 3.30 -17.13
N ASP A 48 15.03 4.30 -17.61
CA ASP A 48 15.16 5.60 -16.94
C ASP A 48 13.86 6.40 -17.00
N LEU A 49 13.12 6.37 -18.12
CA LEU A 49 11.78 6.97 -18.22
C LEU A 49 10.80 6.35 -17.20
N MET A 50 10.79 5.02 -17.10
CA MET A 50 9.89 4.32 -16.18
C MET A 50 10.23 4.51 -14.71
N ARG A 51 11.45 4.94 -14.38
CA ARG A 51 11.89 5.20 -13.00
C ARG A 51 11.69 6.63 -12.56
N ASN A 52 11.78 7.59 -13.48
CA ASN A 52 11.84 9.01 -13.14
C ASN A 52 10.63 9.81 -13.63
N ASP A 53 9.72 9.19 -14.40
CA ASP A 53 8.51 9.85 -14.89
C ASP A 53 7.26 9.10 -14.43
N ALA A 54 6.46 9.75 -13.58
CA ALA A 54 5.20 9.22 -13.07
C ALA A 54 4.23 8.77 -14.18
N ARG A 55 4.30 9.38 -15.38
CA ARG A 55 3.47 9.00 -16.54
C ARG A 55 3.75 7.60 -17.04
N TRP A 56 4.94 7.06 -16.76
CA TRP A 56 5.36 5.71 -17.15
C TRP A 56 5.46 4.77 -15.95
N LEU A 57 5.95 5.27 -14.81
CA LEU A 57 6.03 4.52 -13.56
C LEU A 57 4.65 4.01 -13.15
N ILE A 58 3.66 4.91 -13.02
CA ILE A 58 2.35 4.59 -12.45
C ILE A 58 1.57 3.58 -13.30
N PRO A 59 1.46 3.72 -14.64
CA PRO A 59 0.81 2.69 -15.45
C PRO A 59 1.52 1.33 -15.39
N SER A 60 2.85 1.32 -15.28
CA SER A 60 3.62 0.07 -15.21
C SER A 60 3.40 -0.66 -13.88
N GLU A 61 3.34 0.08 -12.77
CA GLU A 61 2.98 -0.47 -11.46
C GLU A 61 1.52 -0.94 -11.43
N ALA A 62 0.60 -0.13 -11.96
CA ALA A 62 -0.81 -0.49 -12.06
C ALA A 62 -1.00 -1.79 -12.86
N LEU A 63 -0.29 -1.95 -13.98
CA LEU A 63 -0.28 -3.20 -14.74
C LEU A 63 0.21 -4.37 -13.88
N GLY A 64 1.33 -4.20 -13.16
CA GLY A 64 1.83 -5.20 -12.22
C GLY A 64 0.79 -5.61 -11.19
N TYR A 65 0.12 -4.66 -10.56
CA TYR A 65 -0.92 -4.92 -9.55
C TYR A 65 -2.12 -5.65 -10.15
N LEU A 66 -2.55 -5.27 -11.36
CA LEU A 66 -3.62 -5.95 -12.08
C LEU A 66 -3.26 -7.41 -12.40
N LEU A 67 -2.02 -7.68 -12.84
CA LEU A 67 -1.55 -9.05 -13.08
C LEU A 67 -1.55 -9.88 -11.80
N VAL A 68 -1.09 -9.30 -10.68
CA VAL A 68 -1.14 -9.97 -9.37
C VAL A 68 -2.58 -10.28 -8.97
N LEU A 69 -3.51 -9.33 -9.09
CA LEU A 69 -4.92 -9.56 -8.77
C LEU A 69 -5.55 -10.61 -9.69
N ALA A 70 -5.25 -10.57 -10.99
CA ALA A 70 -5.74 -11.53 -11.98
C ALA A 70 -5.29 -12.96 -11.68
N ALA A 71 -4.08 -13.14 -11.13
CA ALA A 71 -3.57 -14.44 -10.69
C ALA A 71 -4.08 -14.83 -9.28
N ALA A 72 -4.00 -13.92 -8.32
CA ALA A 72 -4.30 -14.19 -6.92
C ALA A 72 -5.78 -14.54 -6.70
N VAL A 73 -6.71 -13.82 -7.35
CA VAL A 73 -8.15 -14.06 -7.17
C VAL A 73 -8.55 -15.50 -7.48
N PRO A 74 -8.26 -16.08 -8.68
CA PRO A 74 -8.62 -17.47 -8.95
C PRO A 74 -7.85 -18.48 -8.10
N ILE A 75 -6.54 -18.26 -7.86
CA ILE A 75 -5.70 -19.16 -7.05
C ILE A 75 -6.28 -19.29 -5.64
N PHE A 76 -6.50 -18.17 -4.94
CA PHE A 76 -6.97 -18.22 -3.56
C PHE A 76 -8.46 -18.59 -3.45
N ARG A 77 -9.28 -18.34 -4.48
CA ARG A 77 -10.63 -18.91 -4.55
C ARG A 77 -10.61 -20.43 -4.60
N ALA A 78 -9.71 -21.00 -5.40
CA ALA A 78 -9.53 -22.44 -5.48
C ALA A 78 -9.01 -23.02 -4.15
N MET A 79 -8.01 -22.40 -3.53
CA MET A 79 -7.41 -22.86 -2.27
C MET A 79 -8.37 -22.76 -1.06
N TRP A 80 -9.18 -21.69 -0.98
CA TRP A 80 -10.07 -21.46 0.17
C TRP A 80 -11.48 -22.02 0.01
N HIS A 81 -11.80 -22.54 -1.19
CA HIS A 81 -13.13 -23.00 -1.60
C HIS A 81 -14.26 -22.00 -1.28
N ARG A 82 -13.95 -20.71 -1.43
CA ARG A 82 -14.89 -19.59 -1.18
C ARG A 82 -14.53 -18.38 -2.04
N GLY A 83 -15.43 -17.41 -2.11
CA GLY A 83 -15.15 -16.15 -2.81
C GLY A 83 -13.94 -15.40 -2.23
N PHE A 84 -13.11 -14.82 -3.10
CA PHE A 84 -11.89 -14.11 -2.69
C PHE A 84 -12.17 -13.02 -1.64
N ALA A 85 -13.19 -12.19 -1.90
CA ALA A 85 -13.62 -11.14 -1.00
C ALA A 85 -14.04 -11.66 0.39
N ALA A 86 -14.62 -12.87 0.45
CA ALA A 86 -14.95 -13.52 1.72
C ALA A 86 -13.69 -14.07 2.41
N GLY A 87 -12.68 -14.52 1.67
CA GLY A 87 -11.41 -15.01 2.22
C GLY A 87 -10.56 -13.92 2.86
N VAL A 88 -10.52 -12.72 2.27
CA VAL A 88 -9.76 -11.57 2.81
C VAL A 88 -10.58 -10.70 3.77
N HIS A 89 -11.86 -11.06 3.99
CA HIS A 89 -12.84 -10.32 4.77
C HIS A 89 -12.98 -8.87 4.27
N TRP A 90 -13.28 -8.70 2.98
CA TRP A 90 -13.50 -7.39 2.37
C TRP A 90 -14.54 -6.57 3.16
N ASN A 91 -15.68 -7.19 3.50
CA ASN A 91 -16.70 -6.63 4.40
C ASN A 91 -17.08 -5.17 4.09
N LEU A 92 -17.45 -4.90 2.83
CA LEU A 92 -17.85 -3.57 2.35
C LEU A 92 -19.04 -2.99 3.11
N ALA A 93 -19.98 -3.82 3.57
CA ALA A 93 -21.13 -3.36 4.34
C ALA A 93 -20.71 -2.67 5.65
N VAL A 94 -19.67 -3.18 6.32
CA VAL A 94 -19.11 -2.58 7.53
C VAL A 94 -18.46 -1.24 7.21
N ALA A 95 -17.65 -1.18 6.14
CA ALA A 95 -17.02 0.06 5.70
C ALA A 95 -18.06 1.14 5.36
N LYS A 96 -19.14 0.78 4.65
CA LYS A 96 -20.25 1.70 4.34
C LYS A 96 -20.96 2.20 5.60
N ARG A 97 -21.25 1.31 6.55
CA ARG A 97 -21.90 1.66 7.82
C ARG A 97 -21.11 2.67 8.64
N TYR A 98 -19.78 2.59 8.62
CA TYR A 98 -18.89 3.46 9.38
C TYR A 98 -18.16 4.51 8.52
N ALA A 99 -18.57 4.70 7.26
CA ALA A 99 -17.80 5.45 6.26
C ALA A 99 -17.40 6.85 6.75
N GLY A 100 -18.34 7.62 7.31
CA GLY A 100 -18.03 8.96 7.83
C GLY A 100 -16.96 8.95 8.92
N ARG A 101 -17.03 8.00 9.87
CA ARG A 101 -16.03 7.87 10.94
C ARG A 101 -14.67 7.40 10.42
N LEU A 102 -14.67 6.50 9.44
CA LEU A 102 -13.45 5.99 8.81
C LEU A 102 -12.75 7.08 8.00
N VAL A 103 -13.50 7.85 7.21
CA VAL A 103 -12.96 9.00 6.48
C VAL A 103 -12.40 10.04 7.45
N LEU A 104 -13.15 10.43 8.49
CA LEU A 104 -12.65 11.36 9.50
C LEU A 104 -11.40 10.84 10.21
N CYS A 105 -11.33 9.53 10.49
CA CYS A 105 -10.13 8.91 11.05
C CYS A 105 -8.93 9.04 10.12
N GLY A 106 -9.07 8.71 8.83
CA GLY A 106 -8.00 8.84 7.85
C GLY A 106 -7.54 10.30 7.67
N LEU A 107 -8.50 11.23 7.53
CA LEU A 107 -8.22 12.66 7.43
C LEU A 107 -7.50 13.19 8.68
N GLY A 108 -8.01 12.85 9.86
CA GLY A 108 -7.40 13.22 11.14
C GLY A 108 -5.99 12.67 11.31
N CYS A 109 -5.76 11.41 10.91
CA CYS A 109 -4.42 10.82 10.88
C CYS A 109 -3.49 11.56 9.91
N GLY A 110 -3.97 11.93 8.72
CA GLY A 110 -3.18 12.68 7.75
C GLY A 110 -2.73 14.03 8.30
N CYS A 111 -3.66 14.79 8.87
CA CYS A 111 -3.35 16.07 9.53
C CYS A 111 -2.37 15.90 10.70
N LEU A 112 -2.59 14.88 11.54
CA LEU A 112 -1.71 14.60 12.68
C LEU A 112 -0.29 14.26 12.23
N ILE A 113 -0.15 13.40 11.21
CA ILE A 113 1.16 13.03 10.67
C ILE A 113 1.86 14.23 10.02
N ALA A 114 1.12 15.10 9.31
CA ALA A 114 1.69 16.34 8.77
C ALA A 114 2.18 17.28 9.89
N LEU A 115 1.43 17.42 10.98
CA LEU A 115 1.81 18.22 12.15
C LEU A 115 3.01 17.64 12.90
N LEU A 116 3.09 16.32 13.06
CA LEU A 116 4.26 15.67 13.64
C LEU A 116 5.47 15.80 12.71
N GLY A 117 5.25 15.69 11.41
CA GLY A 117 6.28 15.80 10.40
C GLY A 117 6.92 17.18 10.34
N SER A 118 6.15 18.25 10.60
CA SER A 118 6.70 19.62 10.67
C SER A 118 7.66 19.83 11.85
N GLN A 119 7.69 18.92 12.82
CA GLN A 119 8.59 18.97 14.00
C GLN A 119 9.78 18.00 13.89
N LEU A 120 9.83 17.21 12.81
CA LEU A 120 10.81 16.15 12.62
C LEU A 120 11.72 16.46 11.43
N PRO A 121 12.94 15.89 11.37
CA PRO A 121 13.85 16.10 10.25
C PRO A 121 13.29 15.42 8.99
N MET A 122 12.70 16.23 8.10
CA MET A 122 12.22 15.78 6.79
C MET A 122 13.26 16.06 5.71
N PRO A 123 13.45 15.14 4.74
CA PRO A 123 14.28 15.40 3.57
C PRO A 123 13.68 16.56 2.74
N GLN A 124 14.53 17.43 2.21
CA GLN A 124 14.12 18.57 1.38
C GLN A 124 13.64 18.09 0.00
N ASP A 125 14.41 17.19 -0.62
CA ASP A 125 14.15 16.69 -1.97
C ASP A 125 13.94 15.15 -1.97
N PRO A 126 12.85 14.63 -1.38
CA PRO A 126 12.60 13.20 -1.44
C PRO A 126 12.22 12.78 -2.87
N PRO A 127 12.63 11.58 -3.34
CA PRO A 127 12.36 11.09 -4.70
C PRO A 127 10.90 11.21 -5.13
N ILE A 128 9.96 10.97 -4.21
CA ILE A 128 8.52 11.08 -4.48
C ILE A 128 8.08 12.49 -4.94
N MET A 129 8.76 13.56 -4.49
CA MET A 129 8.46 14.91 -4.95
C MET A 129 9.02 15.16 -6.36
N ALA A 130 10.22 14.63 -6.65
CA ALA A 130 10.82 14.73 -7.98
C ALA A 130 9.91 14.11 -9.05
N ASP A 131 9.35 12.92 -8.77
CA ASP A 131 8.41 12.23 -9.67
C ASP A 131 7.17 13.06 -10.00
N MET A 132 6.70 13.90 -9.06
CA MET A 132 5.54 14.77 -9.23
C MET A 132 5.88 16.08 -9.97
N MET A 133 7.11 16.59 -9.85
CA MET A 133 7.53 17.87 -10.42
C MET A 133 7.69 17.85 -11.95
N HIS A 134 7.84 16.67 -12.56
CA HIS A 134 8.07 16.55 -14.00
C HIS A 134 6.90 17.01 -14.88
N SER A 135 5.64 16.71 -14.50
CA SER A 135 4.48 17.14 -15.27
C SER A 135 3.19 17.16 -14.45
N PRO A 136 2.25 18.10 -14.74
CA PRO A 136 0.94 18.10 -14.07
C PRO A 136 0.15 16.80 -14.31
N ALA A 137 0.29 16.20 -15.48
CA ALA A 137 -0.34 14.91 -15.79
C ALA A 137 0.19 13.78 -14.88
N GLY A 138 1.51 13.71 -14.70
CA GLY A 138 2.15 12.78 -13.76
C GLY A 138 1.70 13.01 -12.32
N ALA A 139 1.62 14.26 -11.88
CA ALA A 139 1.12 14.59 -10.54
C ALA A 139 -0.35 14.16 -10.31
N TRP A 140 -1.23 14.34 -11.30
CA TRP A 140 -2.60 13.84 -11.25
C TRP A 140 -2.68 12.31 -11.24
N MET A 141 -1.84 11.63 -12.03
CA MET A 141 -1.74 10.17 -12.01
C MET A 141 -1.29 9.65 -10.65
N MET A 142 -0.26 10.28 -10.06
CA MET A 142 0.25 9.96 -8.74
C MET A 142 -0.82 10.15 -7.65
N LEU A 143 -1.55 11.28 -7.68
CA LEU A 143 -2.66 11.52 -6.75
C LEU A 143 -3.74 10.44 -6.91
N LEU A 144 -4.19 10.16 -8.13
CA LEU A 144 -5.27 9.20 -8.34
C LEU A 144 -4.85 7.80 -7.90
N PHE A 145 -3.67 7.33 -8.32
CA PHE A 145 -3.17 6.01 -7.97
C PHE A 145 -2.84 5.89 -6.48
N GLY A 146 -2.15 6.89 -5.93
CA GLY A 146 -1.76 6.96 -4.52
C GLY A 146 -2.95 7.05 -3.56
N VAL A 147 -4.10 7.57 -3.98
CA VAL A 147 -5.32 7.60 -3.15
C VAL A 147 -6.18 6.34 -3.34
N THR A 148 -6.06 5.64 -4.47
CA THR A 148 -6.95 4.53 -4.82
C THR A 148 -6.22 3.19 -4.98
N GLY A 149 -5.51 3.00 -6.09
CA GLY A 149 -4.88 1.74 -6.47
C GLY A 149 -3.83 1.25 -5.49
N ALA A 150 -2.94 2.14 -5.03
CA ALA A 150 -1.88 1.79 -4.07
C ALA A 150 -2.45 1.35 -2.72
N PRO A 151 -3.32 2.13 -2.03
CA PRO A 151 -3.96 1.70 -0.79
C PRO A 151 -4.72 0.38 -0.92
N LEU A 152 -5.42 0.15 -2.04
CA LEU A 152 -6.15 -1.10 -2.26
C LEU A 152 -5.20 -2.31 -2.28
N PHE A 153 -4.12 -2.21 -3.05
CA PHE A 153 -3.16 -3.30 -3.22
C PHE A 153 -2.34 -3.53 -1.94
N GLU A 154 -1.83 -2.46 -1.33
CA GLU A 154 -1.06 -2.53 -0.09
C GLU A 154 -1.89 -3.11 1.05
N GLU A 155 -3.13 -2.64 1.25
CA GLU A 155 -3.99 -3.21 2.27
C GLU A 155 -4.24 -4.70 2.02
N LEU A 156 -4.44 -5.11 0.77
CA LEU A 156 -4.61 -6.51 0.43
C LEU A 156 -3.40 -7.35 0.86
N VAL A 157 -2.18 -6.94 0.51
CA VAL A 157 -0.96 -7.68 0.88
C VAL A 157 -0.75 -7.69 2.39
N PHE A 158 -0.76 -6.52 3.03
CA PHE A 158 -0.37 -6.39 4.43
C PHE A 158 -1.51 -6.78 5.38
N ARG A 159 -2.74 -6.31 5.17
CA ARG A 159 -3.87 -6.49 6.11
C ARG A 159 -4.84 -7.58 5.64
N GLY A 160 -4.84 -7.89 4.35
CA GLY A 160 -5.60 -9.00 3.76
C GLY A 160 -4.88 -10.34 3.92
N PHE A 161 -3.55 -10.38 3.91
CA PHE A 161 -2.77 -11.61 3.99
C PHE A 161 -1.79 -11.65 5.16
N LEU A 162 -0.83 -10.71 5.24
CA LEU A 162 0.29 -10.81 6.19
C LEU A 162 -0.15 -10.75 7.66
N LEU A 163 -0.98 -9.78 8.02
CA LEU A 163 -1.53 -9.62 9.38
C LEU A 163 -2.36 -10.84 9.82
N PRO A 164 -3.36 -11.31 9.03
CA PRO A 164 -4.06 -12.55 9.35
C PRO A 164 -3.12 -13.77 9.40
N ALA A 165 -2.10 -13.84 8.55
CA ALA A 165 -1.17 -14.98 8.53
C ALA A 165 -0.37 -15.10 9.83
N PHE A 166 0.16 -14.00 10.36
CA PHE A 166 0.80 -13.99 11.67
C PHE A 166 -0.20 -14.35 12.78
N LEU A 167 -1.36 -13.70 12.82
CA LEU A 167 -2.34 -13.93 13.88
C LEU A 167 -2.87 -15.37 13.88
N ASN A 168 -3.08 -15.95 12.70
CA ASN A 168 -3.55 -17.32 12.56
C ASN A 168 -2.48 -18.35 12.93
N ALA A 169 -1.18 -18.02 12.83
CA ALA A 169 -0.11 -18.88 13.35
C ALA A 169 -0.21 -19.02 14.89
N PHE A 170 -0.40 -17.90 15.62
CA PHE A 170 -0.63 -17.93 17.06
C PHE A 170 -1.92 -18.65 17.45
N ARG A 171 -3.02 -18.41 16.70
CA ARG A 171 -4.29 -19.12 16.93
C ARG A 171 -4.15 -20.63 16.73
N TRP A 172 -3.39 -21.05 15.72
CA TRP A 172 -3.12 -22.46 15.46
C TRP A 172 -2.28 -23.10 16.58
N LEU A 173 -1.23 -22.42 17.06
CA LEU A 173 -0.45 -22.88 18.22
C LEU A 173 -1.34 -23.01 19.47
N SER A 174 -2.26 -22.06 19.68
CA SER A 174 -3.18 -22.14 20.80
C SER A 174 -4.17 -23.29 20.69
N GLN A 175 -4.66 -23.59 19.48
CA GLN A 175 -5.53 -24.74 19.22
C GLN A 175 -4.83 -26.08 19.42
N LYS A 176 -3.52 -26.15 19.18
CA LYS A 176 -2.70 -27.33 19.47
C LYS A 176 -2.45 -27.55 20.96
N GLY A 177 -2.70 -26.55 21.80
CA GLY A 177 -2.37 -26.58 23.22
C GLY A 177 -0.96 -26.09 23.55
N ASP A 178 -0.16 -25.70 22.54
CA ASP A 178 1.21 -25.18 22.72
C ASP A 178 1.22 -23.76 23.30
N LEU A 179 0.10 -23.04 23.22
CA LEU A 179 -0.02 -21.65 23.65
C LEU A 179 -1.35 -21.38 24.37
N ALA A 180 -1.30 -20.73 25.53
CA ALA A 180 -2.51 -20.30 26.23
C ALA A 180 -3.34 -19.31 25.37
N PRO A 181 -4.69 -19.36 25.40
CA PRO A 181 -5.53 -18.42 24.65
C PRO A 181 -5.24 -16.95 24.96
N SER A 182 -4.87 -16.64 26.21
CA SER A 182 -4.47 -15.30 26.63
C SER A 182 -3.19 -14.82 25.94
N ALA A 183 -2.25 -15.71 25.63
CA ALA A 183 -1.02 -15.34 24.94
C ALA A 183 -1.26 -14.99 23.46
N VAL A 184 -2.33 -15.51 22.82
CA VAL A 184 -2.75 -15.01 21.50
C VAL A 184 -3.12 -13.52 21.56
N LEU A 185 -3.79 -13.09 22.63
CA LEU A 185 -4.19 -11.70 22.81
C LEU A 185 -2.99 -10.80 23.17
N TRP A 186 -2.17 -11.22 24.13
CA TRP A 186 -1.10 -10.37 24.69
C TRP A 186 0.21 -10.42 23.91
N LEU A 187 0.49 -11.51 23.18
CA LEU A 187 1.69 -11.64 22.36
C LEU A 187 1.33 -11.70 20.87
N GLY A 188 0.39 -12.55 20.49
CA GLY A 188 0.05 -12.78 19.10
C GLY A 188 -0.48 -11.54 18.37
N VAL A 189 -1.39 -10.79 18.99
CA VAL A 189 -1.94 -9.56 18.39
C VAL A 189 -0.86 -8.47 18.25
N PRO A 190 -0.14 -8.05 19.32
CA PRO A 190 0.92 -7.06 19.18
C PRO A 190 2.01 -7.47 18.18
N PHE A 191 2.44 -8.74 18.22
CA PHE A 191 3.40 -9.28 17.27
C PHE A 191 2.90 -9.12 15.83
N SER A 192 1.67 -9.56 15.55
CA SER A 192 1.12 -9.52 14.19
C SER A 192 1.00 -8.08 13.67
N VAL A 193 0.63 -7.13 14.55
CA VAL A 193 0.54 -5.69 14.22
C VAL A 193 1.91 -5.10 13.90
N VAL A 194 2.91 -5.34 14.74
CA VAL A 194 4.27 -4.81 14.56
C VAL A 194 4.95 -5.41 13.34
N PHE A 195 4.92 -6.75 13.19
CA PHE A 195 5.58 -7.44 12.09
C PHE A 195 4.86 -7.29 10.74
N THR A 196 3.60 -6.85 10.72
CA THR A 196 2.96 -6.36 9.50
C THR A 196 3.41 -4.94 9.17
N SER A 197 3.58 -4.09 10.19
CA SER A 197 3.85 -2.66 10.01
C SER A 197 5.30 -2.36 9.63
N LEU A 198 6.26 -3.14 10.12
CA LEU A 198 7.67 -3.00 9.78
C LEU A 198 7.94 -3.10 8.26
N PRO A 199 7.57 -4.20 7.57
CA PRO A 199 7.82 -4.30 6.13
C PRO A 199 7.03 -3.26 5.33
N PHE A 200 5.83 -2.87 5.80
CA PHE A 200 5.06 -1.78 5.18
C PHE A 200 5.85 -0.46 5.21
N ALA A 201 6.38 -0.06 6.37
CA ALA A 201 7.16 1.17 6.49
C ALA A 201 8.49 1.11 5.71
N LEU A 202 9.18 -0.03 5.75
CA LEU A 202 10.46 -0.21 5.08
C LEU A 202 10.34 -0.18 3.55
N LEU A 203 9.21 -0.65 2.99
CA LEU A 203 8.94 -0.56 1.55
C LEU A 203 8.98 0.90 1.05
N HIS A 204 8.55 1.84 1.89
CA HIS A 204 8.53 3.26 1.56
C HIS A 204 9.86 3.97 1.82
N SER A 205 10.86 3.29 2.39
CA SER A 205 12.11 3.93 2.81
C SER A 205 12.83 4.64 1.66
N GLN A 206 12.85 4.04 0.47
CA GLN A 206 13.49 4.65 -0.71
C GLN A 206 12.76 5.91 -1.17
N GLN A 207 11.43 5.95 -1.09
CA GLN A 207 10.61 7.10 -1.52
C GLN A 207 10.87 8.36 -0.68
N VAL A 208 11.36 8.18 0.55
CA VAL A 208 11.63 9.25 1.53
C VAL A 208 13.12 9.38 1.86
N SER A 209 13.99 9.06 0.90
CA SER A 209 15.46 9.20 1.01
C SER A 209 16.07 8.43 2.18
N HIS A 210 15.48 7.30 2.55
CA HIS A 210 15.84 6.47 3.71
C HIS A 210 15.83 7.23 5.05
N ALA A 211 15.17 8.38 5.13
CA ALA A 211 15.08 9.16 6.35
C ALA A 211 14.23 8.43 7.41
N TRP A 212 14.79 8.24 8.60
CA TRP A 212 14.14 7.47 9.67
C TRP A 212 12.81 8.10 10.13
N ALA A 213 12.73 9.43 10.16
CA ALA A 213 11.56 10.16 10.65
C ALA A 213 10.30 9.91 9.81
N PRO A 214 10.29 10.14 8.48
CA PRO A 214 9.15 9.80 7.65
C PRO A 214 8.85 8.30 7.64
N VAL A 215 9.86 7.42 7.66
CA VAL A 215 9.65 5.97 7.78
C VAL A 215 8.92 5.61 9.09
N ALA A 216 9.29 6.23 10.21
CA ALA A 216 8.62 6.01 11.50
C ALA A 216 7.17 6.50 11.49
N LEU A 217 6.89 7.66 10.87
CA LEU A 217 5.53 8.17 10.70
C LEU A 217 4.67 7.25 9.82
N ILE A 218 5.23 6.70 8.74
CA ILE A 218 4.58 5.67 7.90
C ILE A 218 4.31 4.39 8.71
N GLY A 219 5.24 4.01 9.59
CA GLY A 219 5.04 2.93 10.55
C GLY A 219 3.87 3.19 11.50
N LEU A 220 3.75 4.43 12.01
CA LEU A 220 2.68 4.80 12.94
C LEU A 220 1.29 4.70 12.29
N ILE A 221 1.11 5.22 11.06
CA ILE A 221 -0.16 5.05 10.36
C ILE A 221 -0.45 3.57 10.07
N SER A 222 0.57 2.77 9.78
CA SER A 222 0.40 1.33 9.61
C SER A 222 -0.17 0.61 10.83
N LEU A 223 0.23 1.04 12.04
CA LEU A 223 -0.34 0.52 13.28
C LEU A 223 -1.84 0.82 13.37
N VAL A 224 -2.24 2.05 13.04
CA VAL A 224 -3.66 2.47 13.01
C VAL A 224 -4.46 1.62 12.03
N LEU A 225 -3.93 1.40 10.82
CA LEU A 225 -4.58 0.57 9.80
C LEU A 225 -4.76 -0.88 10.26
N CYS A 226 -3.76 -1.46 10.94
CA CYS A 226 -3.89 -2.77 11.56
C CYS A 226 -4.98 -2.80 12.65
N VAL A 227 -5.05 -1.77 13.50
CA VAL A 227 -6.09 -1.66 14.53
C VAL A 227 -7.48 -1.57 13.89
N VAL A 228 -7.68 -0.74 12.86
CA VAL A 228 -8.95 -0.64 12.14
C VAL A 228 -9.34 -2.00 11.54
N ARG A 229 -8.39 -2.67 10.88
CA ARG A 229 -8.60 -4.00 10.28
C ARG A 229 -9.05 -5.03 11.31
N LEU A 230 -8.42 -5.08 12.48
CA LEU A 230 -8.72 -6.04 13.55
C LEU A 230 -10.01 -5.71 14.29
N ARG A 231 -10.29 -4.43 14.55
CA ARG A 231 -11.45 -3.99 15.33
C ARG A 231 -12.77 -4.12 14.56
N LEU A 232 -12.73 -3.88 13.25
CA LEU A 232 -13.91 -3.93 12.38
C LEU A 232 -14.02 -5.22 11.57
N ASP A 233 -13.01 -6.09 11.67
CA ASP A 233 -12.84 -7.27 10.82
C ASP A 233 -13.15 -6.98 9.34
N SER A 234 -12.64 -5.86 8.82
CA SER A 234 -12.99 -5.39 7.48
C SER A 234 -11.77 -4.80 6.78
N LEU A 235 -11.35 -5.46 5.71
CA LEU A 235 -10.29 -4.98 4.85
C LEU A 235 -10.71 -3.68 4.13
N ALA A 236 -11.96 -3.60 3.66
CA ALA A 236 -12.47 -2.37 3.05
C ALA A 236 -12.42 -1.17 4.01
N SER A 237 -12.57 -1.41 5.32
CA SER A 237 -12.51 -0.33 6.32
C SER A 237 -11.11 0.22 6.48
N SER A 238 -10.08 -0.63 6.54
CA SER A 238 -8.69 -0.15 6.58
C SER A 238 -8.26 0.48 5.25
N THR A 239 -8.70 -0.06 4.10
CA THR A 239 -8.51 0.58 2.79
C THR A 239 -9.11 1.97 2.72
N LEU A 240 -10.34 2.17 3.23
CA LEU A 240 -10.96 3.50 3.23
C LEU A 240 -10.20 4.50 4.11
N VAL A 241 -9.75 4.08 5.29
CA VAL A 241 -8.91 4.93 6.18
C VAL A 241 -7.59 5.28 5.50
N HIS A 242 -6.95 4.30 4.86
CA HIS A 242 -5.69 4.49 4.14
C HIS A 242 -5.87 5.47 2.96
N SER A 243 -6.89 5.27 2.13
CA SER A 243 -7.22 6.21 1.04
C SER A 243 -7.47 7.63 1.53
N ALA A 244 -8.22 7.81 2.63
CA ALA A 244 -8.48 9.13 3.21
C ALA A 244 -7.20 9.77 3.80
N TYR A 245 -6.33 8.97 4.43
CA TYR A 245 -5.02 9.40 4.90
C TYR A 245 -4.15 9.90 3.74
N ASN A 246 -3.99 9.09 2.68
CA ASN A 246 -3.20 9.49 1.50
C ASN A 246 -3.79 10.73 0.83
N PHE A 247 -5.13 10.81 0.72
CA PHE A 247 -5.80 11.98 0.17
C PHE A 247 -5.44 13.26 0.93
N THR A 248 -5.30 13.19 2.25
CA THR A 248 -4.94 14.38 3.06
C THR A 248 -3.55 14.89 2.72
N LEU A 249 -2.58 13.99 2.55
CA LEU A 249 -1.22 14.35 2.16
C LEU A 249 -1.20 14.97 0.75
N PHE A 250 -1.87 14.33 -0.22
CA PHE A 250 -1.99 14.85 -1.57
C PHE A 250 -2.78 16.16 -1.64
N ALA A 251 -3.79 16.35 -0.79
CA ALA A 251 -4.56 17.59 -0.74
C ALA A 251 -3.69 18.78 -0.31
N GLY A 252 -2.75 18.57 0.63
CA GLY A 252 -1.76 19.59 1.00
C GLY A 252 -0.92 20.03 -0.21
N ILE A 253 -0.39 19.06 -0.97
CA ILE A 253 0.38 19.28 -2.20
C ILE A 253 -0.47 19.98 -3.26
N LEU A 254 -1.72 19.55 -3.43
CA LEU A 254 -2.65 20.12 -4.40
C LEU A 254 -2.92 21.60 -4.10
N VAL A 255 -3.09 21.96 -2.82
CA VAL A 255 -3.26 23.34 -2.37
C VAL A 255 -1.99 24.16 -2.60
N GLN A 256 -0.83 23.65 -2.17
CA GLN A 256 0.47 24.30 -2.33
C GLN A 256 0.78 24.66 -3.80
N THR A 257 0.50 23.73 -4.71
CA THR A 257 0.74 23.86 -6.15
C THR A 257 -0.40 24.52 -6.93
N SER A 258 -1.46 24.98 -6.25
CA SER A 258 -2.67 25.56 -6.85
C SER A 258 -3.28 24.66 -7.94
N GLY A 259 -3.45 23.38 -7.62
CA GLY A 259 -4.00 22.36 -8.52
C GLY A 259 -2.98 21.84 -9.53
N PHE A 260 -1.73 21.61 -9.09
CA PHE A 260 -0.61 21.17 -9.94
C PHE A 260 -0.25 22.13 -11.08
N ARG A 261 -0.61 23.42 -10.95
CA ARG A 261 -0.27 24.47 -11.93
C ARG A 261 1.11 25.08 -11.68
N HIS A 262 1.58 25.03 -10.43
CA HIS A 262 2.85 25.58 -9.97
C HIS A 262 3.65 24.50 -9.23
N LEU A 263 4.21 23.55 -9.99
CA LEU A 263 4.99 22.43 -9.45
C LEU A 263 6.36 22.87 -8.91
N ASP A 264 6.86 24.01 -9.37
CA ASP A 264 8.07 24.69 -8.88
C ASP A 264 8.00 24.98 -7.36
N ARG A 265 6.80 25.14 -6.81
CA ARG A 265 6.58 25.34 -5.37
C ARG A 265 6.85 24.11 -4.50
N LEU A 266 7.16 22.97 -5.10
CA LEU A 266 7.58 21.77 -4.37
C LEU A 266 9.10 21.71 -4.15
N ALA A 267 9.87 22.59 -4.80
CA ALA A 267 11.33 22.69 -4.65
C ALA A 267 11.76 23.74 -3.60
N HIS A 268 10.81 24.29 -2.84
CA HIS A 268 10.98 25.38 -1.87
C HIS A 268 10.16 25.11 -0.61
#